data_AF-A0A950RST5-F1
#
_entry.id   AF-A0A950RST5-F1
#
_cell.length_a   1.000
_cell.length_b   1.000
_cell.length_c   1.000
_cell.angle_alpha   90.00
_cell.angle_beta   90.00
_cell.angle_gamma   90.00
#
_symmetry.space_group_name_H-M   'P 1'
#
loop_
_entity.id
_entity.type
_entity.pdbx_description
1 polymer ?
#
loop_
_entity_poly.entity_id
_entity_poly.type
_entity_poly.pdbx_seq_one_letter_code
_entity_poly.pdbx_strand_id
1 'polypeptide(L)'
;MTTNAIKLQGTLREDGTLVLDEKPNLPPGRVKVIVQPADSGKGESNDVIAVLQQIHAAQALRGYVPPSVEEINGYLADMRDDDERTRLMEQIQEECRRQRV
;
A
#
# COMPACT_ATOMS: atom_id res chain seq x y z
N MET A 1 4.83 39.39 23.64
CA MET A 1 3.86 38.58 24.42
C MET A 1 4.06 37.13 24.02
N THR A 2 5.02 36.44 24.64
CA THR A 2 5.40 35.07 24.27
C THR A 2 4.43 34.12 24.96
N THR A 3 3.39 33.68 24.25
CA THR A 3 2.47 32.65 24.77
C THR A 3 3.24 31.33 24.76
N ASN A 4 3.63 30.81 25.93
CA ASN A 4 4.22 29.48 26.06
C ASN A 4 3.15 28.45 25.68
N ALA A 5 3.06 28.13 24.38
CA ALA A 5 2.16 27.11 23.86
C ALA A 5 2.71 25.73 24.26
N ILE A 6 2.05 25.07 25.21
CA ILE A 6 2.36 23.70 25.59
C ILE A 6 1.71 22.78 24.55
N LYS A 7 2.51 21.96 23.88
CA LYS A 7 2.02 20.93 22.96
C LYS A 7 1.77 19.66 23.76
N LEU A 8 0.53 19.22 23.80
CA LEU A 8 0.11 17.96 24.41
C LEU A 8 -0.66 17.14 23.38
N GLN A 9 -0.49 15.83 23.45
CA GLN A 9 -1.26 14.90 22.65
C GLN A 9 -2.53 14.50 23.40
N GLY A 10 -3.55 14.16 22.63
CA GLY A 10 -4.82 13.74 23.15
C GLY A 10 -5.69 13.18 22.06
N THR A 11 -6.61 12.32 22.45
CA THR A 11 -7.56 11.68 21.56
C THR A 11 -8.87 12.47 21.55
N LEU A 12 -9.31 12.90 20.36
CA LEU A 12 -10.65 13.43 20.17
C LEU A 12 -11.63 12.28 19.97
N ARG A 13 -12.58 12.12 20.89
CA ARG A 13 -13.63 11.10 20.81
C ARG A 13 -14.73 11.49 19.82
N GLU A 14 -15.52 10.51 19.40
CA GLU A 14 -16.67 10.72 18.50
C GLU A 14 -17.74 11.64 19.11
N ASP A 15 -17.80 11.72 20.44
CA ASP A 15 -18.68 12.61 21.20
C ASP A 15 -18.16 14.06 21.26
N GLY A 16 -17.00 14.36 20.68
CA GLY A 16 -16.37 15.68 20.68
C GLY A 16 -15.53 15.98 21.92
N THR A 17 -15.40 15.03 22.85
CA THR A 17 -14.56 15.19 24.05
C THR A 17 -13.09 14.98 23.69
N LEU A 18 -12.23 15.96 24.00
CA LEU A 18 -10.77 15.81 23.94
C LEU A 18 -10.27 15.20 25.25
N VAL A 19 -9.67 14.02 25.17
CA VAL A 19 -8.98 13.38 26.28
C VAL A 19 -7.49 13.58 26.10
N LEU A 20 -6.84 14.30 27.02
CA LEU A 20 -5.39 14.45 27.01
C LEU A 20 -4.73 13.17 27.51
N ASP A 21 -3.65 12.77 26.86
CA ASP A 21 -2.90 11.57 27.26
C ASP A 21 -2.11 11.82 28.55
N GLU A 22 -1.74 13.08 28.79
CA GLU A 22 -0.98 13.52 29.95
C GLU A 22 -1.62 14.71 30.67
N LYS A 23 -1.38 14.80 31.98
CA LYS A 23 -1.87 15.91 32.80
C LYS A 23 -1.10 17.19 32.46
N PRO A 24 -1.77 18.27 32.00
CA PRO A 24 -1.12 19.55 31.78
C PRO A 24 -0.61 20.12 33.11
N ASN A 25 0.65 20.52 33.15
CA ASN A 25 1.23 21.25 34.29
C ASN A 25 0.88 22.74 34.20
N LEU A 26 -0.40 23.06 34.40
CA LEU A 26 -0.93 24.42 34.35
C LEU A 26 -1.73 24.73 35.63
N PRO A 27 -1.70 26.00 36.11
CA PRO A 27 -2.55 26.41 37.21
C PRO A 27 -4.04 26.24 36.85
N PRO A 28 -4.92 26.00 37.82
CA PRO A 28 -6.36 25.89 37.57
C PRO A 28 -6.89 27.20 36.96
N GLY A 29 -7.57 27.09 35.82
CA GLY A 29 -8.07 28.25 35.08
C GLY A 29 -8.64 27.88 33.71
N ARG A 30 -9.24 28.86 33.02
CA ARG A 30 -9.73 28.66 31.64
C ARG A 30 -8.53 28.52 30.70
N VAL A 31 -8.57 27.50 29.84
CA VAL A 31 -7.53 27.23 28.85
C VAL A 31 -8.09 27.42 27.43
N LYS A 32 -7.23 27.87 26.51
CA LYS A 32 -7.51 27.92 25.06
C LYS A 32 -6.77 26.76 24.40
N VAL A 33 -7.49 25.87 23.73
CA VAL A 33 -6.92 24.71 23.05
C VAL A 33 -6.91 24.94 21.54
N ILE A 34 -5.79 24.61 20.90
CA ILE A 34 -5.70 24.54 19.43
C ILE A 34 -5.61 23.07 19.08
N VAL A 35 -6.68 22.53 18.49
CA VAL A 35 -6.71 21.14 18.03
C VAL A 35 -6.16 21.10 16.61
N GLN A 36 -5.09 20.35 16.41
CA GLN A 36 -4.58 20.01 15.09
C GLN A 36 -4.73 18.50 14.94
N PRO A 37 -5.16 17.99 13.76
CA PRO A 37 -5.08 16.58 13.48
C PRO A 37 -3.63 16.15 13.71
N ALA A 38 -3.40 15.25 14.65
CA ALA A 38 -2.11 14.58 14.73
C ALA A 38 -1.98 13.76 13.45
N ASP A 39 -0.79 13.77 12.84
CA ASP A 39 -0.44 12.79 11.82
C ASP A 39 -0.57 11.42 12.51
N SER A 40 -1.75 10.81 12.38
CA SER A 40 -1.89 9.38 12.64
C SER A 40 -0.83 8.77 11.74
N GLY A 41 0.13 8.05 12.29
CA GLY A 41 1.15 7.31 11.54
C GLY A 41 0.58 6.24 10.62
N LYS A 42 -0.57 6.48 9.97
CA LYS A 42 -1.08 5.81 8.77
C LYS A 42 -0.15 6.04 7.56
N GLY A 43 1.15 6.03 7.79
CA GLY A 43 2.17 5.63 6.83
C GLY A 43 2.68 4.20 7.09
N GLU A 44 2.20 3.51 8.13
CA GLU A 44 2.67 2.16 8.49
C GLU A 44 1.70 1.03 8.10
N SER A 45 0.67 1.30 7.32
CA SER A 45 0.01 0.22 6.57
C SER A 45 0.87 -0.08 5.35
N ASN A 46 1.90 -0.92 5.52
CA ASN A 46 2.62 -1.65 4.46
C ASN A 46 2.44 -1.01 3.08
N ASP A 47 3.10 0.12 2.83
CA ASP A 47 3.03 0.76 1.52
C ASP A 47 3.85 -0.11 0.57
N VAL A 48 3.19 -1.14 0.04
CA VAL A 48 3.77 -2.12 -0.89
C VAL A 48 4.46 -1.39 -2.03
N ILE A 49 3.93 -0.23 -2.43
CA ILE A 49 4.53 0.64 -3.44
C ILE A 49 5.86 1.21 -2.96
N ALA A 50 5.96 1.71 -1.72
CA ALA A 50 7.21 2.19 -1.15
C ALA A 50 8.28 1.08 -1.08
N VAL A 51 7.89 -0.14 -0.70
CA VAL A 51 8.81 -1.31 -0.68
C VAL A 51 9.27 -1.65 -2.10
N LEU A 52 8.37 -1.67 -3.08
CA LEU A 52 8.72 -1.92 -4.49
C LEU A 52 9.65 -0.85 -5.06
N GLN A 53 9.42 0.42 -4.71
CA GLN A 53 10.31 1.53 -5.09
C GLN A 53 11.71 1.36 -4.48
N GLN A 54 11.80 0.93 -3.22
CA GLN A 54 13.08 0.65 -2.57
C GLN A 54 13.84 -0.50 -3.25
N ILE A 55 13.14 -1.58 -3.61
CA ILE A 55 13.74 -2.71 -4.34
C ILE A 55 14.24 -2.25 -5.70
N HIS A 56 13.44 -1.46 -6.44
CA HIS A 56 13.83 -0.95 -7.75
C HIS A 56 15.09 -0.06 -7.67
N ALA A 57 15.17 0.82 -6.68
CA ALA A 57 16.36 1.64 -6.44
C ALA A 57 17.60 0.79 -6.11
N ALA A 58 17.44 -0.22 -5.26
CA ALA A 58 18.53 -1.14 -4.91
C ALA A 58 19.01 -1.97 -6.11
N GLN A 59 18.11 -2.37 -7.00
CA GLN A 59 18.45 -3.09 -8.23
C GLN A 59 19.20 -2.19 -9.23
N ALA A 60 18.74 -0.95 -9.42
CA ALA A 60 19.44 0.02 -10.26
C ALA A 60 20.87 0.28 -9.79
N LEU A 61 21.08 0.40 -8.46
CA LEU A 61 22.43 0.55 -7.87
C LEU A 61 23.33 -0.67 -8.13
N ARG A 62 22.76 -1.86 -8.26
CA ARG A 62 23.48 -3.09 -8.61
C ARG A 62 23.72 -3.24 -10.11
N GLY A 63 23.29 -2.27 -10.94
CA GLY A 63 23.42 -2.30 -12.39
C GLY A 63 22.43 -3.23 -13.08
N TYR A 64 21.35 -3.64 -12.40
CA TYR A 64 20.29 -4.41 -13.03
C TYR A 64 19.56 -3.56 -14.08
N VAL A 65 19.42 -4.10 -15.29
CA VAL A 65 18.65 -3.49 -16.37
C VAL A 65 17.35 -4.29 -16.50
N PRO A 66 16.19 -3.69 -16.18
CA PRO A 66 14.91 -4.37 -16.36
C PRO A 66 14.61 -4.59 -17.85
N PRO A 67 13.86 -5.65 -18.19
CA PRO A 67 13.43 -5.89 -19.57
C PRO A 67 12.57 -4.75 -20.08
N SER A 68 12.61 -4.52 -21.38
CA SER A 68 11.80 -3.50 -22.03
C SER A 68 10.31 -3.86 -22.01
N VAL A 69 9.46 -2.88 -22.30
CA VAL A 69 8.02 -3.10 -22.41
C VAL A 69 7.70 -4.08 -23.53
N GLU A 70 8.44 -4.01 -24.64
CA GLU A 70 8.30 -4.91 -25.78
C GLU A 70 8.68 -6.34 -25.41
N GLU A 71 9.76 -6.55 -24.66
CA GLU A 71 10.19 -7.86 -24.18
C GLU A 71 9.16 -8.47 -23.23
N ILE A 72 8.63 -7.67 -22.29
CA ILE A 72 7.57 -8.10 -21.36
C ILE A 72 6.31 -8.49 -22.14
N ASN A 73 5.89 -7.67 -23.10
CA ASN A 73 4.70 -7.95 -23.90
C ASN A 73 4.88 -9.19 -24.77
N GLY A 74 6.06 -9.41 -25.33
CA GLY A 74 6.39 -10.62 -26.09
C GLY A 74 6.26 -11.88 -25.23
N TYR A 75 6.87 -11.87 -24.04
CA TYR A 75 6.77 -12.98 -23.09
C TYR A 75 5.32 -13.27 -22.67
N LEU A 76 4.53 -12.22 -22.41
CA LEU A 76 3.12 -12.38 -22.05
C LEU A 76 2.25 -12.88 -23.21
N ALA A 77 2.57 -12.51 -24.44
CA ALA A 77 1.88 -13.01 -25.62
C ALA A 77 2.15 -14.50 -25.84
N ASP A 78 3.41 -14.92 -25.72
CA ASP A 78 3.84 -16.31 -25.85
C ASP A 78 3.12 -17.22 -24.83
N MET A 79 3.09 -16.81 -23.56
CA MET A 79 2.34 -17.52 -22.52
C MET A 79 0.86 -17.68 -22.86
N ARG A 80 0.22 -16.66 -23.44
CA ARG A 80 -1.20 -16.72 -23.81
C ARG A 80 -1.45 -17.68 -24.97
N ASP A 81 -0.56 -17.68 -25.95
CA ASP A 81 -0.65 -18.58 -27.11
C ASP A 81 -0.49 -20.04 -26.68
N ASP A 82 0.48 -20.33 -25.80
CA ASP A 82 0.67 -21.68 -25.27
C ASP A 82 -0.52 -22.17 -24.43
N ASP A 83 -1.12 -21.30 -23.61
CA ASP A 83 -2.34 -21.60 -22.88
C ASP A 83 -3.52 -21.91 -23.81
N GLU A 84 -3.69 -21.12 -24.88
CA GLU A 84 -4.75 -21.33 -25.88
C GLU A 84 -4.55 -22.65 -26.62
N ARG A 85 -3.31 -22.90 -27.06
CA ARG A 85 -2.92 -24.13 -27.75
C ARG A 85 -3.18 -25.37 -26.89
N THR A 86 -2.88 -25.28 -25.59
CA THR A 86 -3.16 -26.35 -24.62
C THR A 86 -4.65 -26.63 -24.50
N ARG A 87 -5.48 -25.58 -24.36
CA ARG A 87 -6.94 -25.73 -24.28
C ARG A 87 -7.53 -26.35 -25.55
N LEU A 88 -7.05 -25.95 -26.72
CA LEU A 88 -7.51 -26.52 -28.00
C LEU A 88 -7.18 -28.00 -28.10
N MET A 89 -5.97 -28.41 -27.69
CA MET A 89 -5.60 -29.82 -27.65
C MET A 89 -6.49 -30.63 -26.71
N GLU A 90 -6.79 -30.10 -25.52
CA GLU A 90 -7.70 -30.75 -24.57
C GLU A 90 -9.11 -30.92 -25.14
N GLN A 91 -9.64 -29.90 -25.82
CA GLN A 91 -10.95 -29.97 -26.48
C GLN A 91 -10.98 -31.07 -27.55
N ILE A 92 -9.98 -31.09 -28.44
CA ILE A 92 -9.89 -32.11 -29.50
C ILE A 92 -9.82 -33.53 -28.90
N GLN A 93 -9.02 -33.73 -27.85
CA GLN A 93 -8.92 -35.03 -27.19
C GLN A 93 -10.26 -35.47 -26.58
N GLU A 94 -10.99 -34.55 -25.95
CA GLU A 94 -12.28 -34.82 -25.36
C GLU A 94 -13.33 -35.18 -26.43
N GLU A 95 -13.34 -34.48 -27.57
CA GLU A 95 -14.19 -34.82 -28.71
C GLU A 95 -13.89 -36.22 -29.26
N CYS A 96 -12.61 -36.57 -29.44
CA CYS A 96 -12.22 -37.91 -29.87
C CYS A 96 -12.62 -39.01 -28.88
N ARG A 97 -12.56 -38.75 -27.56
CA ARG A 97 -13.03 -39.70 -26.55
C ARG A 97 -14.54 -39.90 -26.66
N ARG A 98 -15.31 -38.83 -26.84
CA ARG A 98 -16.78 -38.89 -26.97
C ARG A 98 -17.23 -39.66 -28.21
N GLN A 99 -16.50 -39.58 -29.32
CA GLN A 99 -16.81 -40.32 -30.55
C GLN A 99 -16.42 -41.80 -30.51
N ARG A 100 -15.62 -42.22 -29.51
CA ARG A 100 -15.13 -43.59 -29.36
C ARG A 100 -16.01 -44.47 -28.44
N VAL A 101 -17.03 -43.90 -27.81
CA VAL A 101 -18.04 -44.56 -26.96
C VAL A 101 -19.31 -44.74 -27.77
#